data_AF-A0A6H0CTC7-F1
#
_entry.id   AF-A0A6H0CTC7-F1
#
_cell.length_a   1.000
_cell.length_b   1.000
_cell.length_c   1.000
_cell.angle_alpha   90.00
_cell.angle_beta   90.00
_cell.angle_gamma   90.00
#
_symmetry.space_group_name_H-M   'P 1'
#
loop_
_entity.id
_entity.type
_entity.pdbx_description
1 polymer ?
#
loop_
_entity_poly.entity_id
_entity_poly.type
_entity_poly.pdbx_seq_one_letter_code
_entity_poly.pdbx_strand_id
1 'polypeptide(L)' 'MPFTPEEIRIDLMCGRGDDGHWHGTIGVSVDASALWRLGLHPGQPTSAVTGTSPPAWWHAAGERYATRRGQ' A
#
# COMPACT_ATOMS: atom_id res chain seq x y z
N MET A 1 9.24 7.56 -9.87
CA MET A 1 9.04 7.32 -8.43
C MET A 1 7.94 8.26 -7.95
N PRO A 2 6.92 7.78 -7.20
CA PRO A 2 5.79 8.60 -6.76
C PRO A 2 6.10 9.50 -5.56
N PHE A 3 7.31 9.45 -5.00
CA PHE A 3 7.74 10.29 -3.88
C PHE A 3 9.03 11.00 -4.25
N THR A 4 9.22 12.23 -3.75
CA THR A 4 10.53 12.89 -3.80
C THR A 4 11.44 12.34 -2.71
N PRO A 5 12.77 12.50 -2.82
CA PRO A 5 13.69 12.02 -1.79
C PRO A 5 13.40 12.57 -0.39
N GLU A 6 12.90 13.80 -0.29
CA GLU A 6 12.60 14.49 0.96
C GLU A 6 11.32 13.96 1.63
N GLU A 7 10.46 13.29 0.86
CA GLU A 7 9.20 12.70 1.34
C GLU A 7 9.39 11.28 1.90
N ILE A 8 10.59 10.70 1.75
CA ILE A 8 10.90 9.35 2.20
C ILE A 8 11.99 9.42 3.27
N ARG A 9 11.73 8.80 4.42
CA ARG A 9 12.72 8.58 5.46
C ARG A 9 12.99 7.09 5.59
N ILE A 10 14.25 6.71 5.49
CA ILE A 10 14.71 5.33 5.64
C ILE A 10 15.61 5.27 6.88
N ASP A 11 15.16 4.52 7.89
CA ASP A 11 15.92 4.28 9.11
C ASP A 11 16.52 2.88 9.09
N LEU A 12 17.77 2.76 9.52
CA LEU A 12 18.42 1.48 9.71
C LEU A 12 18.60 1.22 11.20
N MET A 13 18.06 0.10 11.67
CA MET A 13 18.24 -0.39 13.03
C MET A 13 19.02 -1.70 12.97
N CYS A 14 20.26 -1.68 13.45
CA CYS A 14 21.09 -2.88 13.55
C CYS A 14 21.33 -3.21 15.02
N GLY A 15 21.24 -4.48 15.37
CA GLY A 15 21.46 -4.97 16.73
C GLY A 15 21.96 -6.41 16.71
N ARG A 16 22.60 -6.83 17.81
CA ARG A 16 22.98 -8.22 17.99
C ARG A 16 21.80 -8.95 18.64
N GLY A 17 21.37 -10.05 18.04
CA GLY A 17 20.29 -10.88 18.55
C GLY A 17 20.76 -11.76 19.70
N ASP A 18 19.80 -12.40 20.38
CA ASP A 18 20.06 -13.35 21.46
C ASP A 18 20.84 -14.59 20.97
N ASP A 19 20.81 -14.86 19.67
CA ASP A 19 21.60 -15.87 18.97
C ASP A 19 23.07 -15.45 18.75
N GLY A 20 23.45 -14.22 19.13
CA GLY A 20 24.77 -13.67 18.89
C GLY A 20 25.02 -13.32 17.43
N HIS A 21 24.03 -13.31 16.55
CA HIS A 21 24.18 -12.84 15.18
C HIS A 21 23.80 -11.36 15.07
N TRP A 22 24.38 -10.66 14.10
CA TRP A 22 23.94 -9.29 13.77
C TRP A 22 22.67 -9.37 12.95
N HIS A 23 21.62 -8.69 13.42
CA HIS A 23 20.35 -8.52 12.73
C HIS A 23 20.17 -7.06 12.37
N GLY A 24 19.59 -6.82 11.20
CA GLY A 24 19.28 -5.48 10.70
C GLY A 24 17.83 -5.40 10.26
N THR A 25 17.15 -4.32 10.61
CA THR A 25 15.81 -3.99 10.13
C THR A 25 15.84 -2.59 9.52
N ILE A 26 15.11 -2.40 8.43
CA ILE A 26 14.93 -1.10 7.80
C ILE A 26 13.50 -0.64 8.05
N GLY A 27 13.35 0.53 8.66
CA GLY A 27 12.09 1.25 8.73
C GLY A 27 11.96 2.19 7.52
N VAL A 28 10.84 2.13 6.82
CA VAL A 28 10.52 3.07 5.74
C VAL A 28 9.30 3.87 6.16
N SER A 29 9.46 5.19 6.25
CA SER A 29 8.38 6.15 6.52
C SER A 29 8.22 7.07 5.32
N VAL A 30 6.98 7.47 5.04
CA VAL A 30 6.66 8.44 4.00
C VAL A 30 5.87 9.58 4.64
N ASP A 31 6.11 10.81 4.20
CA ASP A 31 5.30 11.96 4.62
C ASP A 31 3.81 11.70 4.33
N ALA A 32 2.95 11.91 5.33
CA ALA A 32 1.54 11.61 5.19
C ALA A 32 0.90 12.42 4.05
N SER A 33 1.28 13.68 3.87
CA SER A 33 0.73 14.53 2.81
C SER A 33 1.02 13.97 1.42
N ALA A 34 2.16 13.29 1.24
CA ALA A 34 2.52 12.66 -0.03
C ALA A 34 1.57 11.51 -0.41
N LEU A 35 0.93 10.86 0.56
CA LEU A 35 -0.01 9.75 0.32
C LEU A 35 -1.30 10.18 -0.39
N TRP A 36 -1.66 11.46 -0.33
CA TRP A 36 -2.85 11.99 -1.03
C TRP A 36 -2.78 11.77 -2.54
N ARG A 37 -1.59 11.88 -3.13
CA ARG A 37 -1.36 11.69 -4.58
C ARG A 37 -1.65 10.26 -5.03
N LEU A 38 -1.67 9.31 -4.09
CA LEU A 38 -1.87 7.89 -4.37
C LEU A 38 -3.24 7.36 -3.93
N GLY A 39 -4.09 8.17 -3.30
CA GLY A 39 -5.33 7.61 -2.74
C GLY A 39 -5.16 6.93 -1.38
N LEU A 40 -3.99 7.06 -0.75
CA LEU A 40 -3.59 6.25 0.41
C LEU A 40 -3.61 7.01 1.74
N HIS A 41 -3.96 8.31 1.73
CA HIS A 41 -3.99 9.08 2.95
C HIS A 41 -5.21 8.68 3.83
N PRO A 42 -5.06 8.49 5.15
CA PRO A 42 -6.17 8.06 6.02
C PRO A 42 -7.37 8.99 6.05
N GLY A 43 -7.14 10.29 5.85
CA GLY A 43 -8.20 11.31 5.73
C GLY A 43 -8.76 11.47 4.32
N GLN A 44 -8.30 10.68 3.34
CA GLN A 44 -8.77 10.79 1.97
C GLN A 44 -10.16 10.17 1.81
N PRO A 45 -11.08 10.83 1.08
CA PRO A 45 -12.36 10.22 0.77
C PRO A 45 -12.16 8.92 0.01
N THR A 46 -12.87 7.87 0.43
CA THR A 46 -12.95 6.63 -0.34
C THR A 46 -13.48 6.93 -1.74
N SER A 47 -12.88 6.32 -2.77
CA SER A 47 -13.39 6.44 -4.13
C SER A 47 -14.86 6.02 -4.19
N ALA A 48 -15.72 6.93 -4.64
CA ALA A 48 -17.12 6.67 -4.86
C ALA A 48 -17.36 6.38 -6.34
N VAL A 49 -18.10 5.31 -6.64
CA VAL A 49 -18.59 5.06 -7.99
C VAL A 49 -19.78 5.98 -8.23
N THR A 50 -19.59 7.05 -8.99
CA THR A 50 -20.64 8.03 -9.32
C THR A 50 -21.41 7.70 -10.61
N GLY A 51 -21.00 6.64 -11.31
CA GLY A 51 -21.65 6.18 -12.54
C GLY A 51 -22.65 5.05 -12.30
N THR A 52 -23.48 4.77 -13.30
CA THR A 52 -24.34 3.59 -13.29
C THR A 52 -23.48 2.35 -13.13
N SER A 53 -23.93 1.43 -12.27
CA SER A 53 -23.24 0.15 -12.08
C SER A 53 -23.05 -0.55 -13.44
N PRO A 54 -21.86 -1.10 -13.73
CA PRO A 54 -21.64 -1.91 -14.92
C PRO A 54 -22.67 -3.05 -15.03
N PRO A 55 -22.91 -3.59 -16.25
CA PRO A 55 -23.80 -4.72 -16.44
C PRO A 55 -23.44 -5.90 -15.52
N ALA A 56 -24.44 -6.64 -15.04
CA ALA A 56 -24.27 -7.69 -14.04
C ALA A 56 -23.22 -8.76 -14.42
N TRP A 57 -23.07 -9.07 -15.72
CA TRP A 57 -22.07 -10.02 -16.20
C TRP A 57 -20.63 -9.58 -15.91
N TRP A 58 -20.39 -8.26 -15.85
CA TRP A 58 -19.08 -7.67 -15.58
C TRP A 58 -18.65 -7.92 -14.13
N HIS A 59 -19.56 -7.71 -13.18
CA HIS A 59 -19.32 -8.02 -11.76
C HIS A 59 -19.05 -9.52 -11.56
N ALA A 60 -19.90 -10.37 -12.13
CA ALA A 60 -19.73 -11.83 -12.07
C ALA A 60 -18.42 -12.31 -12.71
N ALA A 61 -17.88 -11.60 -13.71
CA ALA A 61 -16.56 -11.88 -14.26
C ALA A 61 -15.45 -11.47 -13.27
N GLY A 62 -15.55 -10.27 -12.68
CA GLY A 62 -14.62 -9.76 -11.67
C GLY A 62 -14.47 -10.69 -10.46
N GLU A 63 -15.60 -11.15 -9.91
CA GLU A 63 -15.64 -12.10 -8.79
C GLU A 63 -14.90 -13.40 -9.13
N ARG A 64 -15.17 -13.98 -10.31
CA ARG A 64 -14.48 -15.19 -10.77
C ARG A 64 -12.97 -15.01 -10.91
N TYR A 65 -12.49 -13.84 -11.32
CA TYR A 65 -11.05 -13.56 -11.38
C TYR A 65 -10.42 -13.47 -9.99
N ALA A 66 -11.08 -12.79 -9.04
CA ALA A 66 -10.59 -12.66 -7.67
C ALA A 66 -10.49 -14.03 -6.98
N THR A 67 -11.50 -14.89 -7.13
CA THR A 67 -11.50 -16.25 -6.56
C THR A 67 -10.42 -17.15 -7.17
N ARG A 68 -10.01 -16.90 -8.41
CA ARG A 68 -8.92 -17.66 -9.06
C ARG A 68 -7.52 -17.21 -8.66
N ARG A 69 -7.33 -15.98 -8.17
CA ARG A 69 -6.02 -15.47 -7.72
C ARG A 69 -5.73 -15.72 -6.24
N GLY A 70 -6.75 -16.05 -5.45
CA GLY A 70 -6.59 -16.41 -4.04
C GLY A 70 -6.31 -17.89 -3.79
N GLN A 71 -6.08 -18.68 -4.86
CA GLN A 71 -5.70 -20.09 -4.81
C GLN A 71 -4.24 -20.26 -5.25
#